data_AF-A0AAV1I984-F1
#
_entry.id   AF-A0AAV1I984-F1
#
_cell.length_a   1.000
_cell.length_b   1.000
_cell.length_c   1.000
_cell.angle_alpha   90.00
_cell.angle_beta   90.00
_cell.angle_gamma   90.00
#
_symmetry.space_group_name_H-M   'P 1'
#
loop_
_entity.id
_entity.type
_entity.pdbx_description
1 polymer ?
#
loop_
_entity_poly.entity_id
_entity_poly.type
_entity_poly.pdbx_seq_one_letter_code
_entity_poly.pdbx_strand_id
1 'polypeptide(L)'
;MSEDKADLDVGTAAAAAAQTMQQQPSAHGLQAAPQIAKVLGFAGAIPFLALSPPIAQSLPLLPADLVASAALLQLGYGASIASFLGGIHWALAMAEYGGPVASAKMASERYIWSVTPCLMAWPAVALQAGPGSLILGTVLGVVYAVDRSFAAKGLLPAWYMALRLPLTLAAVSGMAITLIGALMSPVPLPPQ
;
A
#
# COMPACT_ATOMS: atom_id res chain seq x y z
N MET A 1 40.35 31.95 -12.28
CA MET A 1 39.77 31.40 -13.52
C MET A 1 39.75 29.86 -13.54
N SER A 2 39.90 29.18 -12.39
CA SER A 2 39.86 27.71 -12.29
C SER A 2 38.64 27.19 -11.50
N GLU A 3 38.01 28.02 -10.67
CA GLU A 3 36.84 27.63 -9.84
C GLU A 3 35.54 27.61 -10.64
N ASP A 4 35.35 28.56 -11.56
CA ASP A 4 34.14 28.69 -12.40
C ASP A 4 33.86 27.44 -13.29
N LYS A 5 34.92 26.72 -13.69
CA LYS A 5 34.78 25.50 -14.51
C LYS A 5 34.34 24.28 -13.69
N ALA A 6 34.74 24.20 -12.42
CA ALA A 6 34.39 23.10 -11.54
C ALA A 6 32.91 23.15 -11.12
N ASP A 7 32.37 24.34 -10.88
CA ASP A 7 30.96 24.54 -10.52
C ASP A 7 30.02 24.24 -11.70
N LEU A 8 30.45 24.54 -12.94
CA LEU A 8 29.72 24.20 -14.16
C LEU A 8 29.69 22.68 -14.44
N ASP A 9 30.78 21.96 -14.16
CA ASP A 9 30.88 20.51 -14.31
C ASP A 9 30.05 19.76 -13.24
N VAL A 10 29.98 20.27 -12.00
CA VAL A 10 29.13 19.70 -10.93
C VAL A 10 27.65 19.96 -11.21
N GLY A 11 27.28 21.15 -11.72
CA GLY A 11 25.92 21.47 -12.11
C GLY A 11 25.40 20.61 -13.27
N THR A 12 26.24 20.32 -14.26
CA THR A 12 25.91 19.42 -15.37
C THR A 12 25.91 17.95 -14.95
N ALA A 13 26.78 17.52 -14.03
CA ALA A 13 26.76 16.16 -13.48
C ALA A 13 25.53 15.90 -12.59
N ALA A 14 25.10 16.88 -11.78
CA ALA A 14 23.89 16.80 -10.97
C ALA A 14 22.62 16.83 -11.84
N ALA A 15 22.59 17.67 -12.88
CA ALA A 15 21.52 17.68 -13.87
C ALA A 15 21.49 16.38 -14.68
N ALA A 16 22.65 15.84 -15.07
CA ALA A 16 22.76 14.55 -15.75
C ALA A 16 22.36 13.39 -14.84
N ALA A 17 22.69 13.41 -13.54
CA ALA A 17 22.25 12.40 -12.58
C ALA A 17 20.73 12.46 -12.34
N ALA A 18 20.15 13.66 -12.27
CA ALA A 18 18.70 13.86 -12.21
C ALA A 18 17.99 13.40 -13.49
N GLN A 19 18.59 13.65 -14.66
CA GLN A 19 18.13 13.16 -15.95
C GLN A 19 18.29 11.64 -16.10
N THR A 20 19.36 11.05 -15.52
CA THR A 20 19.61 9.60 -15.53
C THR A 20 18.62 8.86 -14.62
N MET A 21 18.20 9.46 -13.50
CA MET A 21 17.10 8.94 -12.67
C MET A 21 15.73 9.08 -13.36
N GLN A 22 15.53 10.08 -14.21
CA GLN A 22 14.32 10.22 -15.04
C GLN A 22 14.31 9.32 -16.29
N GLN A 23 15.46 8.81 -16.73
CA GLN A 23 15.64 7.99 -17.94
C GLN A 23 15.91 6.50 -17.66
N GLN A 24 15.47 5.97 -16.52
CA GLN A 24 15.56 4.52 -16.33
C GLN A 24 14.55 3.85 -17.30
N PRO A 25 15.01 2.95 -18.20
CA PRO A 25 14.16 2.32 -19.19
C PRO A 25 12.96 1.72 -18.47
N SER A 26 11.77 1.82 -19.06
CA SER A 26 10.54 1.21 -18.52
C SER A 26 10.79 -0.28 -18.30
N ALA A 27 11.25 -0.60 -17.10
CA ALA A 27 11.62 -1.95 -16.72
C ALA A 27 10.32 -2.58 -16.26
N HIS A 28 9.78 -3.42 -17.13
CA HIS A 28 8.47 -4.01 -16.97
C HIS A 28 8.57 -5.22 -16.02
N GLY A 29 7.63 -5.31 -15.08
CA GLY A 29 7.49 -6.48 -14.21
C GLY A 29 8.25 -6.40 -12.88
N LEU A 30 8.03 -7.41 -12.04
CA LEU A 30 8.53 -7.47 -10.66
C LEU A 30 10.06 -7.47 -10.55
N GLN A 31 10.76 -7.94 -11.58
CA GLN A 31 12.23 -8.00 -11.58
C GLN A 31 12.89 -6.62 -11.57
N ALA A 32 12.21 -5.64 -12.14
CA ALA A 32 12.64 -4.25 -12.15
C ALA A 32 12.52 -3.56 -10.78
N ALA A 33 11.74 -4.12 -9.86
CA ALA A 33 11.55 -3.54 -8.54
C ALA A 33 12.85 -3.67 -7.72
N PRO A 34 13.25 -2.60 -6.98
CA PRO A 34 14.35 -2.68 -6.03
C PRO A 34 14.19 -3.87 -5.07
N GLN A 35 15.28 -4.58 -4.78
CA GLN A 35 15.23 -5.78 -3.93
C GLN A 35 14.64 -5.48 -2.54
N ILE A 36 15.03 -4.34 -1.96
CA ILE A 36 14.50 -3.91 -0.66
C ILE A 36 12.98 -3.67 -0.72
N ALA A 37 12.45 -3.12 -1.81
CA ALA A 37 11.01 -2.92 -1.99
C ALA A 37 10.26 -4.25 -2.07
N LYS A 38 10.84 -5.26 -2.73
CA LYS A 38 10.27 -6.62 -2.75
C LYS A 38 10.25 -7.24 -1.35
N VAL A 39 11.39 -7.23 -0.66
CA VAL A 39 11.51 -7.81 0.68
C VAL A 39 10.54 -7.14 1.65
N LEU A 40 10.53 -5.81 1.71
CA LEU A 40 9.62 -5.08 2.60
C LEU A 40 8.16 -5.26 2.20
N GLY A 41 7.85 -5.29 0.90
CA GLY A 41 6.50 -5.52 0.40
C GLY A 41 5.97 -6.88 0.82
N PHE A 42 6.70 -7.96 0.54
CA PHE A 42 6.28 -9.32 0.91
C PHE A 42 6.32 -9.55 2.42
N ALA A 43 7.27 -8.97 3.15
CA ALA A 43 7.25 -8.98 4.62
C ALA A 43 6.00 -8.30 5.17
N GLY A 44 5.56 -7.19 4.56
CA GLY A 44 4.32 -6.50 4.91
C GLY A 44 3.04 -7.28 4.58
N ALA A 45 3.10 -8.34 3.77
CA ALA A 45 1.95 -9.22 3.57
C ALA A 45 1.75 -10.21 4.73
N ILE A 46 2.80 -10.49 5.51
CA ILE A 46 2.76 -11.48 6.59
C ILE A 46 1.70 -11.14 7.65
N PRO A 47 1.61 -9.90 8.18
CA PRO A 47 0.63 -9.60 9.23
C PRO A 47 -0.81 -9.74 8.77
N PHE A 48 -1.13 -9.51 7.48
CA PHE A 48 -2.48 -9.74 6.96
C PHE A 48 -2.95 -11.19 7.12
N LEU A 49 -2.04 -12.15 6.92
CA LEU A 49 -2.35 -13.57 7.03
C LEU A 49 -2.21 -14.05 8.47
N ALA A 50 -1.08 -13.74 9.11
CA ALA A 50 -0.75 -14.22 10.45
C ALA A 50 -1.71 -13.71 11.54
N LEU A 51 -2.22 -12.47 11.40
CA LEU A 51 -3.19 -11.89 12.35
C LEU A 51 -4.65 -12.19 12.00
N SER A 52 -4.93 -12.93 10.91
CA SER A 52 -6.29 -13.42 10.69
C SER A 52 -6.67 -14.36 11.84
N PRO A 53 -7.81 -14.18 12.54
CA PRO A 53 -8.10 -14.95 13.74
C PRO A 53 -8.05 -16.47 13.57
N PRO A 54 -8.59 -17.07 12.48
CA PRO A 54 -8.48 -18.51 12.26
C PRO A 54 -7.02 -18.99 12.15
N ILE A 55 -6.15 -18.22 11.50
CA ILE A 55 -4.73 -18.57 11.38
C ILE A 55 -4.01 -18.34 12.70
N ALA A 56 -4.20 -17.18 13.35
CA ALA A 56 -3.56 -16.83 14.61
C ALA A 56 -3.84 -17.88 15.69
N GLN A 57 -5.07 -18.39 15.78
CA GLN A 57 -5.46 -19.45 16.72
C GLN A 57 -4.76 -20.78 16.44
N SER A 58 -4.38 -21.06 15.19
CA SER A 58 -3.66 -22.28 14.80
C SER A 58 -2.14 -22.19 14.99
N LEU A 59 -1.60 -21.00 15.29
CA LEU A 59 -0.16 -20.78 15.46
C LEU A 59 0.23 -20.93 16.94
N PRO A 60 0.88 -22.05 17.34
CA PRO A 60 1.15 -22.34 18.76
C PRO A 60 2.22 -21.41 19.38
N LEU A 61 2.94 -20.65 18.56
CA LEU A 61 3.99 -19.72 19.00
C LEU A 61 3.46 -18.34 19.37
N LEU A 62 2.20 -18.01 19.05
CA LEU A 62 1.64 -16.69 19.34
C LEU A 62 1.17 -16.60 20.80
N PRO A 63 1.53 -15.53 21.54
CA PRO A 63 1.00 -15.29 22.88
C PRO A 63 -0.53 -15.18 22.89
N ALA A 64 -1.17 -15.67 23.97
CA ALA A 64 -2.63 -15.68 24.08
C ALA A 64 -3.26 -14.28 23.92
N ASP A 65 -2.64 -13.25 24.50
CA ASP A 65 -3.13 -11.86 24.40
C ASP A 65 -3.10 -11.33 22.96
N LEU A 66 -2.10 -11.75 22.19
CA LEU A 66 -1.97 -11.40 20.77
C LEU A 66 -3.04 -12.12 19.96
N VAL A 67 -3.27 -13.41 20.21
CA VAL A 67 -4.34 -14.19 19.55
C VAL A 67 -5.72 -13.58 19.86
N ALA A 68 -5.97 -13.19 21.11
CA ALA A 68 -7.21 -12.53 21.51
C ALA A 68 -7.44 -11.18 20.81
N SER A 69 -6.36 -10.44 20.55
CA SER A 69 -6.40 -9.13 19.89
C SER A 69 -6.19 -9.19 18.37
N ALA A 70 -6.03 -10.40 17.80
CA ALA A 70 -5.56 -10.59 16.43
C ALA A 70 -6.43 -9.87 15.39
N ALA A 71 -7.76 -9.96 15.52
CA ALA A 71 -8.69 -9.27 14.63
C ALA A 71 -8.48 -7.74 14.66
N LEU A 72 -8.45 -7.13 15.84
CA LEU A 72 -8.27 -5.69 15.98
C LEU A 72 -6.92 -5.24 15.40
N LEU A 73 -5.85 -6.00 15.68
CA LEU A 73 -4.52 -5.73 15.15
C LEU A 73 -4.47 -5.86 13.62
N GLN A 74 -5.14 -6.87 13.06
CA GLN A 74 -5.23 -7.06 11.62
C GLN A 74 -5.99 -5.91 10.94
N LEU A 75 -7.12 -5.47 11.52
CA LEU A 75 -7.90 -4.34 10.99
C LEU A 75 -7.09 -3.04 11.07
N GLY A 76 -6.46 -2.77 12.22
CA GLY A 76 -5.58 -1.62 12.41
C GLY A 76 -4.39 -1.62 11.43
N TYR A 77 -3.80 -2.79 11.19
CA TYR A 77 -2.74 -2.95 10.19
C TYR A 77 -3.25 -2.70 8.77
N GLY A 78 -4.42 -3.24 8.41
CA GLY A 78 -5.04 -2.99 7.10
C GLY A 78 -5.33 -1.52 6.84
N ALA A 79 -5.82 -0.80 7.86
CA ALA A 79 -6.03 0.64 7.77
C ALA A 79 -4.72 1.44 7.67
N SER A 80 -3.68 1.01 8.38
CA SER A 80 -2.34 1.59 8.30
C SER A 80 -1.73 1.42 6.90
N ILE A 81 -1.88 0.23 6.32
CA ILE A 81 -1.45 -0.04 4.94
C ILE A 81 -2.24 0.81 3.97
N ALA A 82 -3.58 0.84 4.04
CA ALA A 82 -4.39 1.70 3.16
C ALA A 82 -3.97 3.18 3.23
N SER A 83 -3.61 3.67 4.42
CA SER A 83 -3.08 5.03 4.63
C SER A 83 -1.71 5.23 3.96
N PHE A 84 -0.78 4.28 4.13
CA PHE A 84 0.51 4.28 3.44
C PHE A 84 0.32 4.28 1.91
N LEU A 85 -0.61 3.45 1.40
CA LEU A 85 -0.94 3.38 -0.02
C LEU A 85 -1.46 4.72 -0.57
N GLY A 86 -2.32 5.41 0.18
CA GLY A 86 -2.77 6.75 -0.15
C GLY A 86 -1.62 7.76 -0.14
N GLY A 87 -0.80 7.76 0.92
CA GLY A 87 0.33 8.68 1.08
C GLY A 87 1.34 8.68 -0.08
N ILE A 88 1.49 7.56 -0.78
CA ILE A 88 2.32 7.47 -2.00
C ILE A 88 1.89 8.49 -3.06
N HIS A 89 0.59 8.76 -3.21
CA HIS A 89 0.09 9.72 -4.21
C HIS A 89 0.46 11.15 -3.87
N TRP A 90 0.46 11.50 -2.58
CA TRP A 90 0.93 12.81 -2.12
C TRP A 90 2.43 12.95 -2.42
N ALA A 91 3.23 11.95 -2.04
CA ALA A 91 4.68 11.96 -2.27
C ALA A 91 5.04 12.09 -3.75
N LEU A 92 4.34 11.35 -4.63
CA LEU A 92 4.57 11.41 -6.08
C LEU A 92 4.08 12.72 -6.71
N ALA A 93 3.02 13.33 -6.17
CA ALA A 93 2.59 14.66 -6.59
C ALA A 93 3.66 15.73 -6.26
N MET A 94 4.22 15.68 -5.05
CA MET A 94 5.32 16.56 -4.64
C MET A 94 6.61 16.34 -5.45
N ALA A 95 6.89 15.10 -5.83
CA ALA A 95 8.06 14.75 -6.65
C ALA A 95 7.85 15.00 -8.16
N GLU A 96 6.71 15.57 -8.55
CA GLU A 96 6.31 15.81 -9.96
C GLU A 96 6.46 14.57 -10.86
N TYR A 97 6.21 13.39 -10.29
CA TYR A 97 6.37 12.13 -11.00
C TYR A 97 5.36 12.02 -12.16
N GLY A 98 5.88 11.73 -13.36
CA GLY A 98 5.12 11.76 -14.61
C GLY A 98 5.31 13.05 -15.42
N GLY A 99 6.11 14.00 -14.91
CA GLY A 99 6.47 15.25 -15.57
C GLY A 99 5.62 16.45 -15.12
N PRO A 100 6.16 17.69 -15.19
CA PRO A 100 5.52 18.87 -14.59
C PRO A 100 4.11 19.14 -15.13
N VAL A 101 3.91 18.97 -16.45
CA VAL A 101 2.62 19.22 -17.12
C VAL A 101 1.55 18.19 -16.71
N ALA A 102 1.92 16.91 -16.64
CA ALA A 102 1.00 15.85 -16.24
C ALA A 102 0.71 15.91 -14.73
N SER A 103 1.72 16.24 -13.92
CA SER A 103 1.57 16.45 -12.48
C SER A 103 0.65 17.64 -12.18
N ALA A 104 0.85 18.80 -12.82
CA ALA A 104 0.02 19.99 -12.60
C ALA A 104 -1.47 19.76 -12.92
N LYS A 105 -1.78 19.03 -14.01
CA LYS A 105 -3.15 18.72 -14.40
C LYS A 105 -3.86 17.79 -13.42
N MET A 106 -3.11 16.90 -12.76
CA MET A 106 -3.65 15.82 -11.92
C MET A 106 -3.28 15.95 -10.44
N ALA A 107 -2.64 17.04 -10.04
CA ALA A 107 -2.15 17.26 -8.68
C ALA A 107 -3.30 17.20 -7.66
N SER A 108 -4.40 17.92 -7.92
CA SER A 108 -5.58 17.92 -7.04
C SER A 108 -6.19 16.53 -6.88
N GLU A 109 -6.30 15.76 -7.96
CA GLU A 109 -6.82 14.38 -7.90
C GLU A 109 -5.93 13.47 -7.05
N ARG A 110 -4.60 13.59 -7.19
CA ARG A 110 -3.64 12.83 -6.37
C ARG A 110 -3.71 13.21 -4.90
N TYR A 111 -3.82 14.51 -4.58
CA TYR A 111 -3.93 14.96 -3.20
C TYR A 111 -5.23 14.47 -2.54
N ILE A 112 -6.36 14.59 -3.24
CA ILE A 112 -7.64 14.04 -2.75
C ILE A 112 -7.51 12.53 -2.54
N TRP A 113 -7.02 11.82 -3.56
CA TRP A 113 -6.86 10.37 -3.50
C TRP A 113 -5.85 9.92 -2.44
N SER A 114 -4.90 10.76 -2.04
CA SER A 114 -3.94 10.38 -1.01
C SER A 114 -4.57 10.27 0.39
N VAL A 115 -5.66 11.00 0.63
CA VAL A 115 -6.37 11.03 1.92
C VAL A 115 -7.56 10.07 1.92
N THR A 116 -8.23 9.89 0.77
CA THR A 116 -9.44 9.07 0.64
C THR A 116 -9.30 7.64 1.19
N PRO A 117 -8.25 6.85 0.89
CA PRO A 117 -8.08 5.49 1.43
C PRO A 117 -8.01 5.45 2.96
N CYS A 118 -7.35 6.43 3.59
CA CYS A 118 -7.27 6.54 5.05
C CYS A 118 -8.65 6.77 5.65
N LEU A 119 -9.42 7.71 5.09
CA LEU A 119 -10.79 8.00 5.54
C LEU A 119 -11.77 6.85 5.31
N MET A 120 -11.60 6.08 4.23
CA MET A 120 -12.41 4.88 3.99
C MET A 120 -12.07 3.74 4.95
N ALA A 121 -10.79 3.58 5.29
CA ALA A 121 -10.31 2.45 6.08
C ALA A 121 -10.47 2.67 7.60
N TRP A 122 -10.28 3.89 8.10
CA TRP A 122 -10.28 4.19 9.53
C TRP A 122 -11.56 3.76 10.27
N PRO A 123 -12.78 4.01 9.76
CA PRO A 123 -14.01 3.59 10.44
C PRO A 123 -14.12 2.07 10.59
N ALA A 124 -13.51 1.30 9.68
CA ALA A 124 -13.57 -0.16 9.70
C ALA A 124 -12.88 -0.76 10.94
N VAL A 125 -11.91 -0.05 11.52
CA VAL A 125 -11.20 -0.48 12.75
C VAL A 125 -12.12 -0.46 13.96
N ALA A 126 -13.15 0.39 13.97
CA ALA A 126 -14.13 0.46 15.05
C ALA A 126 -15.22 -0.61 14.96
N LEU A 127 -15.24 -1.42 13.88
CA LEU A 127 -16.23 -2.45 13.66
C LEU A 127 -15.75 -3.81 14.18
N GLN A 128 -16.71 -4.74 14.32
CA GLN A 128 -16.40 -6.15 14.56
C GLN A 128 -15.60 -6.75 13.40
N ALA A 129 -14.88 -7.84 13.70
CA ALA A 129 -13.97 -8.50 12.76
C ALA A 129 -14.58 -8.75 11.37
N GLY A 130 -15.80 -9.30 11.29
CA GLY A 130 -16.46 -9.59 10.02
C GLY A 130 -16.68 -8.34 9.15
N PRO A 131 -17.56 -7.40 9.56
CA PRO A 131 -17.82 -6.18 8.80
C PRO A 131 -16.57 -5.32 8.53
N GLY A 132 -15.68 -5.19 9.52
CA GLY A 132 -14.42 -4.46 9.37
C GLY A 132 -13.53 -5.06 8.28
N SER A 133 -13.40 -6.39 8.24
CA SER A 133 -12.60 -7.09 7.24
C SER A 133 -13.19 -6.96 5.83
N LEU A 134 -14.52 -7.01 5.70
CA LEU A 134 -15.20 -6.82 4.42
C LEU A 134 -14.92 -5.42 3.86
N ILE A 135 -15.04 -4.39 4.69
CA ILE A 135 -14.77 -3.00 4.27
C ILE A 135 -13.30 -2.86 3.89
N LEU A 136 -12.34 -3.30 4.73
CA LEU A 136 -10.92 -3.17 4.42
C LEU A 136 -10.50 -3.96 3.18
N GLY A 137 -11.00 -5.18 3.00
CA GLY A 137 -10.77 -5.96 1.77
C GLY A 137 -11.27 -5.22 0.53
N THR A 138 -12.46 -4.61 0.61
CA THR A 138 -13.03 -3.79 -0.46
C THR A 138 -12.19 -2.55 -0.72
N VAL A 139 -11.80 -1.81 0.33
CA VAL A 139 -10.94 -0.62 0.22
C VAL A 139 -9.62 -0.94 -0.45
N LEU A 140 -8.95 -2.02 -0.05
CA LEU A 140 -7.68 -2.45 -0.66
C LEU A 140 -7.84 -2.80 -2.15
N GLY A 141 -8.96 -3.43 -2.52
CA GLY A 141 -9.30 -3.69 -3.92
C GLY A 141 -9.54 -2.40 -4.72
N VAL A 142 -10.30 -1.46 -4.17
CA VAL A 142 -10.54 -0.14 -4.78
C VAL A 142 -9.22 0.63 -4.94
N VAL A 143 -8.35 0.61 -3.93
CA VAL A 143 -7.04 1.24 -3.99
C VAL A 143 -6.20 0.69 -5.14
N TYR A 144 -6.14 -0.63 -5.29
CA TYR A 144 -5.46 -1.24 -6.42
C TYR A 144 -6.06 -0.83 -7.77
N ALA A 145 -7.39 -0.80 -7.89
CA ALA A 145 -8.07 -0.39 -9.12
C ALA A 145 -7.76 1.07 -9.51
N VAL A 146 -7.80 1.98 -8.54
CA VAL A 146 -7.47 3.38 -8.76
C VAL A 146 -5.98 3.54 -9.11
N ASP A 147 -5.09 2.86 -8.39
CA ASP A 147 -3.65 2.87 -8.71
C ASP A 147 -3.39 2.37 -10.12
N ARG A 148 -4.09 1.33 -10.58
CA ARG A 148 -3.99 0.87 -11.97
C ARG A 148 -4.39 1.96 -12.97
N SER A 149 -5.39 2.77 -12.66
CA SER A 149 -5.80 3.90 -13.51
C SER A 149 -4.73 5.00 -13.56
N PHE A 150 -4.05 5.29 -12.45
CA PHE A 150 -2.92 6.22 -12.42
C PHE A 150 -1.70 5.65 -13.17
N ALA A 151 -1.39 4.37 -13.00
CA ALA A 151 -0.32 3.70 -13.73
C ALA A 151 -0.55 3.74 -15.25
N ALA A 152 -1.78 3.54 -15.71
CA ALA A 152 -2.14 3.66 -17.13
C ALA A 152 -1.92 5.07 -17.70
N LYS A 153 -1.93 6.10 -16.85
CA LYS A 153 -1.62 7.50 -17.20
C LYS A 153 -0.13 7.84 -17.10
N GLY A 154 0.74 6.86 -16.82
CA GLY A 154 2.18 7.08 -16.61
C GLY A 154 2.51 7.75 -15.25
N LEU A 155 1.54 7.80 -14.35
CA LEU A 155 1.63 8.50 -13.06
C LEU A 155 2.14 7.61 -11.92
N LEU A 156 2.39 6.34 -12.20
CA LEU A 156 3.04 5.39 -11.30
C LEU A 156 4.06 4.54 -12.09
N PRO A 157 5.16 4.09 -11.46
CA PRO A 157 6.09 3.20 -12.11
C PRO A 157 5.47 1.82 -12.41
N ALA A 158 5.79 1.24 -13.56
CA ALA A 158 5.23 -0.06 -13.98
C ALA A 158 5.60 -1.21 -13.02
N TRP A 159 6.83 -1.21 -12.48
CA TRP A 159 7.29 -2.22 -11.51
C TRP A 159 6.47 -2.20 -10.22
N TYR A 160 5.95 -1.03 -9.83
CA TYR A 160 5.15 -0.88 -8.62
C TYR A 160 3.83 -1.62 -8.74
N MET A 161 3.15 -1.53 -9.88
CA MET A 161 1.91 -2.30 -10.10
C MET A 161 2.15 -3.81 -10.17
N ALA A 162 3.28 -4.24 -10.74
CA ALA A 162 3.66 -5.65 -10.77
C ALA A 162 3.94 -6.21 -9.37
N LEU A 163 4.53 -5.41 -8.48
CA LEU A 163 4.70 -5.74 -7.06
C LEU A 163 3.38 -5.67 -6.30
N ARG A 164 2.54 -4.69 -6.59
CA ARG A 164 1.32 -4.44 -5.82
C ARG A 164 0.26 -5.50 -6.00
N LEU A 165 0.11 -6.08 -7.19
CA LEU A 165 -0.88 -7.12 -7.45
C LEU A 165 -0.79 -8.31 -6.47
N PRO A 166 0.34 -9.03 -6.33
CA PRO A 166 0.43 -10.15 -5.38
C PRO A 166 0.26 -9.70 -3.92
N LEU A 167 0.71 -8.50 -3.56
CA LEU A 167 0.54 -7.97 -2.19
C LEU A 167 -0.91 -7.65 -1.86
N THR A 168 -1.63 -7.00 -2.78
CA THR A 168 -3.07 -6.74 -2.62
C THR A 168 -3.84 -8.06 -2.55
N LEU A 169 -3.50 -9.04 -3.39
CA LEU A 169 -4.13 -10.36 -3.32
C LEU A 169 -3.91 -11.01 -1.95
N ALA A 170 -2.67 -11.04 -1.44
CA ALA A 170 -2.38 -11.59 -0.12
C ALA A 170 -3.14 -10.85 1.00
N ALA A 171 -3.19 -9.51 0.94
CA ALA A 171 -3.90 -8.70 1.92
C ALA A 171 -5.42 -8.94 1.89
N VAL A 172 -6.02 -8.97 0.70
CA VAL A 172 -7.46 -9.24 0.51
C VAL A 172 -7.79 -10.67 0.93
N SER A 173 -6.93 -11.65 0.63
CA SER A 173 -7.09 -13.02 1.11
C SER A 173 -7.07 -13.10 2.64
N GLY A 174 -6.16 -12.39 3.31
CA GLY A 174 -6.13 -12.31 4.77
C GLY A 174 -7.43 -11.73 5.35
N MET A 175 -7.95 -10.66 4.74
CA MET A 175 -9.25 -10.08 5.14
C MET A 175 -10.42 -11.02 4.86
N ALA A 176 -10.39 -11.77 3.75
CA ALA A 176 -11.42 -12.74 3.41
C ALA A 176 -11.44 -13.93 4.38
N ILE A 177 -10.27 -14.41 4.83
CA ILE A 177 -10.16 -15.48 5.83
C ILE A 177 -10.83 -15.04 7.14
N THR A 178 -10.56 -13.81 7.59
CA THR A 178 -11.20 -13.25 8.79
C THR A 178 -12.69 -13.10 8.63
N LEU A 179 -13.16 -12.62 7.47
CA LEU A 179 -14.58 -12.51 7.16
C LEU A 179 -15.28 -13.87 7.22
N ILE A 180 -14.72 -14.89 6.56
CA ILE A 180 -15.28 -16.25 6.54
C ILE A 180 -15.29 -16.83 7.96
N GLY A 181 -14.19 -16.69 8.71
CA GLY A 181 -14.11 -17.12 10.10
C GLY A 181 -15.19 -16.49 10.97
N ALA A 182 -15.41 -15.18 10.82
CA ALA A 182 -16.44 -14.44 11.56
C ALA A 182 -17.87 -14.89 11.19
N LEU A 183 -18.11 -15.28 9.94
CA LEU A 183 -19.40 -15.82 9.49
C LEU A 183 -19.65 -17.26 10.00
N MET A 184 -18.59 -18.04 10.21
CA MET A 184 -18.67 -19.42 10.69
C MET A 184 -18.77 -19.51 12.22
N SER A 185 -18.23 -18.54 12.96
CA SER A 185 -18.38 -18.47 14.41
C SER A 185 -19.76 -17.90 14.77
N PRO A 186 -20.62 -18.62 15.52
CA PRO A 186 -21.89 -18.05 15.97
C PRO A 186 -21.62 -16.83 16.86
N VAL A 187 -22.20 -15.69 16.49
CA VAL A 187 -22.23 -14.49 17.34
C VAL A 187 -22.90 -14.87 18.65
N PRO A 188 -22.25 -14.71 19.82
CA PRO A 188 -22.92 -14.88 21.10
C PRO A 188 -24.07 -13.88 21.16
N LEU A 189 -25.31 -14.37 21.25
CA LEU A 189 -26.46 -13.49 21.50
C LEU A 189 -26.20 -12.73 22.82
N PRO A 190 -26.51 -11.42 22.89
CA PRO A 190 -26.45 -10.71 24.15
C PRO A 190 -27.33 -11.42 25.19
N PRO A 191 -26.91 -11.49 26.47
CA PRO A 191 -27.76 -12.03 27.51
C PRO A 191 -29.06 -11.23 27.56
N GLN A 192 -30.19 -11.95 27.49
CA GLN A 192 -31.55 -11.42 27.60
C GLN A 192 -31.82 -11.00 29.05
#